data_AF-A0A511BQF1-F1
#
_entry.id   AF-A0A511BQF1-F1
#
_cell.length_a   1.000
_cell.length_b   1.000
_cell.length_c   1.000
_cell.angle_alpha   90.00
_cell.angle_beta   90.00
_cell.angle_gamma   90.00
#
_symmetry.space_group_name_H-M   'P 1'
#
loop_
_entity.id
_entity.type
_entity.pdbx_description
1 polymer ?
#
loop_
_entity_poly.entity_id
_entity_poly.type
_entity_poly.pdbx_seq_one_letter_code
_entity_poly.pdbx_strand_id
1 'polypeptide(L)'
;MEPILDSGRCPLADTTGRLCAFGWENAFVTGRLSASAAHADLPVGNLATPQGAPATAWRAPGRTASVTLHPGAMTAWDCVSLHRTNLTATARWSVRIWRGATLVHDSGLLAADTREGQSVMVLDTPVTGDRMTLLVADAANPDGFLSLPLAYAGPLWRPQRNMAWTGGESAESDADTVTSLSGAEYVTLRWQRRVIRIEHRSLGIEELPRIRHMLAQARSGANILFIPDPGAATRSGDAVFGRCEAGEITASAGAANRRAITLTMRERL
;
A
#
# COMPACT_ATOMS: atom_id res chain seq x y z
N MET A 1 23.87 -15.77 -40.70
CA MET A 1 24.03 -15.97 -39.25
C MET A 1 24.48 -14.63 -38.69
N GLU A 2 23.52 -13.73 -38.44
CA GLU A 2 23.76 -12.39 -37.91
C GLU A 2 23.55 -12.38 -36.40
N PRO A 3 24.39 -11.67 -35.63
CA PRO A 3 24.29 -11.64 -34.17
C PRO A 3 23.12 -10.76 -33.72
N ILE A 4 22.21 -11.34 -32.94
CA ILE A 4 21.22 -10.60 -32.14
C ILE A 4 21.99 -9.84 -31.07
N LEU A 5 22.21 -8.54 -31.30
CA LEU A 5 22.66 -7.62 -30.26
C LEU A 5 21.48 -7.35 -29.33
N ASP A 6 21.61 -7.89 -28.12
CA ASP A 6 20.82 -7.61 -26.92
C ASP A 6 20.92 -6.10 -26.58
N SER A 7 20.05 -5.32 -27.23
CA SER A 7 19.80 -3.94 -26.80
C SER A 7 19.05 -3.99 -25.48
N GLY A 8 19.78 -3.78 -24.38
CA GLY A 8 19.30 -3.76 -23.00
C GLY A 8 18.30 -2.64 -22.67
N ARG A 9 17.29 -2.44 -23.51
CA ARG A 9 16.11 -1.62 -23.23
C ARG A 9 14.89 -2.53 -23.33
N CYS A 10 14.35 -2.90 -22.17
CA CYS A 10 12.97 -3.36 -22.10
C CYS A 10 12.09 -2.21 -22.60
N PRO A 11 11.23 -2.40 -23.61
CA PRO A 11 10.37 -1.34 -24.11
C PRO A 11 9.39 -0.92 -23.01
N LEU A 12 9.62 0.27 -22.46
CA LEU A 12 8.70 0.97 -21.55
C LEU A 12 7.52 1.50 -22.35
N ALA A 13 6.54 0.63 -22.61
CA ALA A 13 5.14 0.95 -22.84
C ALA A 13 4.36 -0.37 -22.90
N ASP A 14 4.36 -1.13 -21.80
CA ASP A 14 3.60 -2.36 -21.74
C ASP A 14 2.18 -2.09 -21.21
N THR A 15 1.21 -2.17 -22.13
CA THR A 15 -0.24 -2.12 -21.89
C THR A 15 -0.80 -3.42 -21.29
N THR A 16 0.03 -4.41 -20.94
CA THR A 16 -0.42 -5.71 -20.40
C THR A 16 -0.46 -5.81 -18.87
N GLY A 17 -0.30 -4.72 -18.11
CA GLY A 17 -0.76 -4.66 -16.71
C GLY A 17 -0.21 -5.76 -15.79
N ARG A 18 1.08 -6.10 -15.88
CA ARG A 18 1.69 -7.13 -15.01
C ARG A 18 2.94 -6.66 -14.28
N LEU A 19 2.99 -5.38 -13.94
CA LEU A 19 4.11 -4.81 -13.19
C LEU A 19 3.67 -4.57 -11.74
N CYS A 20 4.06 -5.42 -10.80
CA CYS A 20 3.83 -5.15 -9.39
C CYS A 20 4.59 -3.90 -8.91
N ALA A 21 4.10 -3.29 -7.83
CA ALA A 21 4.71 -2.11 -7.24
C ALA A 21 4.87 -2.28 -5.72
N PHE A 22 5.90 -1.64 -5.17
CA PHE A 22 6.17 -1.56 -3.75
C PHE A 22 6.27 -0.11 -3.29
N GLY A 23 5.73 0.17 -2.11
CA GLY A 23 5.85 1.45 -1.44
C GLY A 23 6.32 1.29 0.00
N TRP A 24 7.40 1.94 0.39
CA TRP A 24 7.93 1.89 1.76
C TRP A 24 8.24 3.28 2.34
N GLU A 25 8.31 4.31 1.50
CA GLU A 25 8.53 5.69 1.92
C GLU A 25 7.18 6.35 2.18
N ASN A 26 6.67 6.17 3.40
CA ASN A 26 5.33 6.64 3.77
C ASN A 26 5.37 8.05 4.41
N ALA A 27 4.84 9.04 3.69
CA ALA A 27 4.73 10.41 4.17
C ALA A 27 3.78 10.58 5.36
N PHE A 28 2.87 9.63 5.61
CA PHE A 28 2.05 9.66 6.84
C PHE A 28 2.87 9.42 8.11
N VAL A 29 3.98 8.69 8.00
CA VAL A 29 4.85 8.36 9.14
C VAL A 29 5.90 9.43 9.36
N THR A 30 6.48 9.97 8.28
CA THR A 30 7.60 10.91 8.35
C THR A 30 7.19 12.39 8.31
N GLY A 31 6.00 12.68 7.77
CA GLY A 31 5.53 14.05 7.56
C GLY A 31 4.75 14.63 8.74
N ARG A 32 4.61 15.95 8.73
CA ARG A 32 3.67 16.65 9.61
C ARG A 32 2.26 16.52 9.05
N LEU A 33 1.32 16.11 9.91
CA LEU A 33 -0.08 15.91 9.56
C LEU A 33 -0.97 17.00 10.17
N SER A 34 -1.97 17.43 9.41
CA SER A 34 -3.08 18.24 9.90
C SER A 34 -4.38 17.76 9.28
N ALA A 35 -5.47 17.72 10.05
CA ALA A 35 -6.79 17.36 9.54
C ALA A 35 -7.78 18.51 9.72
N SER A 36 -8.76 18.56 8.83
CA SER A 36 -9.93 19.44 8.95
C SER A 36 -10.78 19.15 10.19
N ALA A 37 -10.84 17.88 10.61
CA ALA A 37 -11.56 17.44 11.80
C ALA A 37 -10.89 16.19 12.39
N ALA A 38 -10.94 16.07 13.71
CA ALA A 38 -10.54 14.86 14.42
C ALA A 38 -11.31 14.75 15.74
N HIS A 39 -11.59 13.52 16.15
CA HIS A 39 -12.01 13.23 17.51
C HIS A 39 -10.83 13.42 18.46
N ALA A 40 -11.07 13.94 19.67
CA ALA A 40 -10.00 14.30 20.62
C ALA A 40 -9.06 13.12 20.94
N ASP A 41 -9.64 11.95 21.20
CA ASP A 41 -8.88 10.73 21.55
C ASP A 41 -8.34 9.97 20.32
N LEU A 42 -8.76 10.33 19.11
CA LEU A 42 -8.38 9.68 17.86
C LEU A 42 -7.85 10.69 16.83
N PRO A 43 -6.75 11.41 17.17
CA PRO A 43 -6.22 12.50 16.38
C PRO A 43 -5.60 12.01 15.07
N VAL A 44 -5.39 12.93 14.11
CA VAL A 44 -4.75 12.62 12.82
C VAL A 44 -3.34 12.03 12.96
N GLY A 45 -2.64 12.35 14.05
CA GLY A 45 -1.31 11.79 14.36
C GLY A 45 -1.30 10.27 14.48
N ASN A 46 -2.46 9.64 14.73
CA ASN A 46 -2.59 8.20 14.78
C ASN A 46 -2.26 7.52 13.43
N LEU A 47 -2.43 8.21 12.30
CA LEU A 47 -2.04 7.69 10.97
C LEU A 47 -0.53 7.51 10.80
N ALA A 48 0.29 8.12 11.66
CA ALA A 48 1.73 7.90 11.68
C ALA A 48 2.11 6.60 12.40
N THR A 49 1.17 5.97 13.12
CA THR A 49 1.44 4.72 13.81
C THR A 49 1.38 3.55 12.85
N PRO A 50 2.26 2.54 13.00
CA PRO A 50 2.26 1.37 12.12
C PRO A 50 1.18 0.36 12.51
N GLN A 51 0.34 0.62 13.51
CA GLN A 51 -0.63 -0.32 14.05
C GLN A 51 -1.97 -0.19 13.30
N GLY A 52 -2.58 -1.31 12.91
CA GLY A 52 -3.84 -1.35 12.16
C GLY A 52 -5.11 -1.31 13.01
N ALA A 53 -4.97 -1.01 14.31
CA ALA A 53 -6.05 -1.16 15.27
C ALA A 53 -7.07 -0.02 15.19
N PRO A 54 -8.39 -0.32 15.24
CA PRO A 54 -9.44 0.72 15.31
C PRO A 54 -9.32 1.65 16.53
N ALA A 55 -8.74 1.15 17.63
CA ALA A 55 -8.49 1.92 18.85
C ALA A 55 -7.40 3.00 18.69
N THR A 56 -6.57 2.88 17.66
CA THR A 56 -5.52 3.85 17.31
C THR A 56 -5.73 4.37 15.90
N ALA A 57 -6.99 4.49 15.45
CA ALA A 57 -7.31 5.08 14.16
C ALA A 57 -7.33 6.60 14.22
N TRP A 58 -7.17 7.28 13.09
CA TRP A 58 -7.70 8.64 12.97
C TRP A 58 -9.20 8.56 12.77
N ARG A 59 -9.96 9.34 13.56
CA ARG A 59 -11.41 9.43 13.42
C ARG A 59 -11.84 10.87 13.19
N ALA A 60 -12.64 11.09 12.15
CA ALA A 60 -13.34 12.35 11.94
C ALA A 60 -14.82 12.18 12.35
N PRO A 61 -15.39 13.06 13.20
CA PRO A 61 -16.74 12.91 13.75
C PRO A 61 -17.89 13.11 12.73
N GLY A 62 -17.57 13.32 11.46
CA GLY A 62 -18.55 13.44 10.37
C GLY A 62 -18.19 12.55 9.20
N ARG A 63 -18.97 12.66 8.12
CA ARG A 63 -18.84 11.84 6.90
C ARG A 63 -17.92 12.42 5.83
N THR A 64 -17.36 13.60 6.07
CA THR A 64 -16.41 14.26 5.16
C THR A 64 -15.27 14.85 5.97
N ALA A 65 -14.04 14.57 5.58
CA ALA A 65 -12.85 15.14 6.20
C ALA A 65 -11.68 15.14 5.23
N SER A 66 -10.80 16.12 5.38
CA SER A 66 -9.49 16.17 4.73
C SER A 66 -8.33 16.02 5.70
N VAL A 67 -7.24 15.44 5.19
CA VAL A 67 -5.90 15.42 5.79
C VAL A 67 -4.92 16.09 4.86
N THR A 68 -4.09 16.96 5.40
CA THR A 68 -2.97 17.56 4.70
C THR A 68 -1.66 17.01 5.27
N LEU A 69 -0.79 16.55 4.37
CA LEU A 69 0.52 16.01 4.66
C LEU A 69 1.60 16.99 4.21
N HIS A 70 2.57 17.22 5.09
CA HIS A 70 3.77 18.00 4.84
C HIS A 70 5.02 17.14 5.12
N PRO A 71 5.58 16.45 4.12
CA PRO A 71 6.78 15.62 4.29
C PRO A 71 8.05 16.42 4.66
N GLY A 72 8.04 17.74 4.56
CA GLY A 72 9.19 18.61 4.90
C GLY A 72 10.23 18.76 3.78
N ALA A 73 10.10 17.99 2.69
CA ALA A 73 10.91 18.12 1.47
C ALA A 73 10.05 17.85 0.22
N MET A 74 10.58 18.18 -0.96
CA MET A 74 9.95 17.79 -2.23
C MET A 74 9.90 16.26 -2.32
N THR A 75 8.69 15.73 -2.47
CA THR A 75 8.41 14.29 -2.51
C THR A 75 7.77 13.94 -3.84
N ALA A 76 8.17 12.81 -4.42
CA ALA A 76 7.45 12.21 -5.53
C ALA A 76 6.23 11.44 -4.99
N TRP A 77 5.06 11.81 -5.45
CA TRP A 77 3.79 11.18 -5.11
C TRP A 77 3.39 10.27 -6.27
N ASP A 78 3.26 8.98 -5.99
CA ASP A 78 2.82 7.98 -6.97
C ASP A 78 1.53 7.29 -6.55
N CYS A 79 1.32 7.15 -5.25
CA CYS A 79 0.22 6.38 -4.71
C CYS A 79 -0.26 6.95 -3.38
N VAL A 80 -1.57 6.85 -3.19
CA VAL A 80 -2.24 7.04 -1.91
C VAL A 80 -3.10 5.81 -1.66
N SER A 81 -3.02 5.24 -0.46
CA SER A 81 -3.92 4.17 -0.07
C SER A 81 -4.37 4.30 1.38
N LEU A 82 -5.58 3.80 1.64
CA LEU A 82 -6.20 3.74 2.96
C LEU A 82 -6.54 2.27 3.22
N HIS A 83 -6.32 1.82 4.46
CA HIS A 83 -6.48 0.42 4.83
C HIS A 83 -7.26 0.29 6.12
N ARG A 84 -8.03 -0.80 6.23
CA ARG A 84 -8.88 -1.11 7.39
C ARG A 84 -9.90 -0.03 7.75
N THR A 85 -10.36 0.68 6.72
CA THR A 85 -11.27 1.79 6.84
C THR A 85 -12.71 1.32 7.09
N ASN A 86 -13.54 2.17 7.66
CA ASN A 86 -15.00 1.98 7.69
C ASN A 86 -15.71 2.60 6.47
N LEU A 87 -14.97 2.89 5.39
CA LEU A 87 -15.54 3.51 4.21
C LEU A 87 -16.49 2.55 3.49
N THR A 88 -17.60 3.07 2.98
CA THR A 88 -18.52 2.30 2.15
C THR A 88 -18.01 2.19 0.71
N ALA A 89 -18.61 1.28 -0.07
CA ALA A 89 -18.36 1.16 -1.51
C ALA A 89 -18.71 2.45 -2.30
N THR A 90 -19.54 3.33 -1.73
CA THR A 90 -19.93 4.62 -2.35
C THR A 90 -19.05 5.79 -1.92
N ALA A 91 -18.08 5.55 -1.05
CA ALA A 91 -17.14 6.57 -0.61
C ALA A 91 -16.41 7.19 -1.81
N ARG A 92 -16.10 8.47 -1.69
CA ARG A 92 -15.38 9.26 -2.67
C ARG A 92 -14.20 9.93 -2.01
N TRP A 93 -13.16 10.19 -2.78
CA TRP A 93 -11.96 10.84 -2.31
C TRP A 93 -11.30 11.66 -3.42
N SER A 94 -10.47 12.62 -3.02
CA SER A 94 -9.63 13.37 -3.95
C SER A 94 -8.25 13.62 -3.37
N VAL A 95 -7.27 13.69 -4.25
CA VAL A 95 -5.88 13.99 -3.92
C VAL A 95 -5.48 15.28 -4.64
N ARG A 96 -4.99 16.23 -3.86
CA ARG A 96 -4.44 17.50 -4.34
C ARG A 96 -3.00 17.63 -3.94
N ILE A 97 -2.11 17.86 -4.91
CA ILE A 97 -0.67 18.00 -4.65
C ILE A 97 -0.26 19.42 -5.00
N TRP A 98 0.51 20.02 -4.11
CA TRP A 98 1.00 21.38 -4.23
C TRP A 98 2.53 21.37 -4.33
N ARG A 99 3.05 22.39 -5.01
CA ARG A 99 4.45 22.79 -5.00
C ARG A 99 4.51 24.24 -4.57
N GLY A 100 4.81 24.49 -3.31
CA GLY A 100 4.65 25.80 -2.69
C GLY A 100 3.19 26.26 -2.77
N ALA A 101 2.95 27.41 -3.41
CA ALA A 101 1.60 27.96 -3.60
C ALA A 101 0.86 27.41 -4.82
N THR A 102 1.53 26.66 -5.72
CA THR A 102 0.93 26.19 -6.98
C THR A 102 0.33 24.79 -6.81
N LEU A 103 -0.94 24.63 -7.19
CA LEU A 103 -1.57 23.32 -7.33
C LEU A 103 -1.02 22.65 -8.59
N VAL A 104 -0.30 21.55 -8.44
CA VAL A 104 0.33 20.82 -9.56
C VAL A 104 -0.45 19.58 -9.99
N HIS A 105 -1.35 19.10 -9.13
CA HIS A 105 -2.24 17.98 -9.43
C HIS A 105 -3.52 18.07 -8.61
N ASP A 106 -4.66 17.79 -9.26
CA ASP A 106 -5.95 17.56 -8.62
C ASP A 106 -6.60 16.36 -9.32
N SER A 107 -6.85 15.28 -8.58
CA SER A 107 -7.52 14.10 -9.12
C SER A 107 -9.01 14.34 -9.43
N GLY A 108 -9.57 15.44 -8.91
CA GLY A 108 -11.02 15.58 -8.76
C GLY A 108 -11.58 14.60 -7.73
N LEU A 109 -12.89 14.68 -7.48
CA LEU A 109 -13.57 13.78 -6.55
C LEU A 109 -13.91 12.45 -7.26
N LEU A 110 -13.14 11.41 -6.98
CA LEU A 110 -13.26 10.09 -7.59
C LEU A 110 -13.92 9.10 -6.63
N ALA A 111 -14.43 7.99 -7.16
CA ALA A 111 -14.85 6.87 -6.30
C ALA A 111 -13.63 6.29 -5.57
N ALA A 112 -13.81 5.90 -4.31
CA ALA A 112 -12.76 5.30 -3.50
C ALA A 112 -12.47 3.84 -3.88
N ASP A 113 -13.43 3.17 -4.57
CA ASP A 113 -13.38 1.74 -4.89
C ASP A 113 -12.97 0.91 -3.66
N THR A 114 -13.65 1.18 -2.53
CA THR A 114 -13.35 0.52 -1.27
C THR A 114 -13.69 -0.97 -1.36
N ARG A 115 -12.69 -1.83 -1.15
CA ARG A 115 -12.81 -3.29 -1.15
C ARG A 115 -12.10 -3.84 0.07
N GLU A 116 -12.75 -4.71 0.82
CA GLU A 116 -12.18 -5.29 2.05
C GLU A 116 -11.67 -4.22 3.05
N GLY A 117 -12.31 -3.05 3.07
CA GLY A 117 -11.90 -1.92 3.91
C GLY A 117 -10.65 -1.19 3.40
N GLN A 118 -10.20 -1.45 2.18
CA GLN A 118 -9.04 -0.82 1.56
C GLN A 118 -9.42 -0.02 0.31
N SER A 119 -8.69 1.07 0.06
CA SER A 119 -8.84 1.93 -1.13
C SER A 119 -7.47 2.33 -1.63
N VAL A 120 -7.22 2.19 -2.94
CA VAL A 120 -5.90 2.51 -3.54
C VAL A 120 -6.06 3.40 -4.78
N MET A 121 -5.43 4.56 -4.73
CA MET A 121 -5.28 5.48 -5.86
C MET A 121 -3.81 5.49 -6.29
N VAL A 122 -3.56 5.05 -7.53
CA VAL A 122 -2.25 5.17 -8.18
C VAL A 122 -2.36 6.30 -9.19
N LEU A 123 -1.42 7.25 -9.17
CA LEU A 123 -1.35 8.32 -10.14
C LEU A 123 -0.79 7.81 -11.46
N ASP A 124 -1.32 8.30 -12.58
CA ASP A 124 -0.85 7.90 -13.92
C ASP A 124 0.61 8.26 -14.14
N THR A 125 1.04 9.39 -13.57
CA THR A 125 2.42 9.86 -13.59
C THR A 125 2.86 10.31 -12.19
N PRO A 126 4.12 10.06 -11.80
CA PRO A 126 4.68 10.60 -10.56
C PRO A 126 4.58 12.12 -10.54
N VAL A 127 3.97 12.69 -9.49
CA VAL A 127 3.86 14.14 -9.31
C VAL A 127 4.78 14.58 -8.18
N THR A 128 5.68 15.53 -8.43
CA THR A 128 6.56 16.08 -7.39
C THR A 128 5.96 17.30 -6.72
N GLY A 129 5.79 17.25 -5.40
CA GLY A 129 5.26 18.36 -4.58
C GLY A 129 5.72 18.30 -3.11
N ASP A 130 5.54 19.40 -2.37
CA ASP A 130 5.89 19.54 -0.95
C ASP A 130 4.71 19.38 0.00
N ARG A 131 3.49 19.31 -0.53
CA ARG A 131 2.27 19.14 0.25
C ARG A 131 1.24 18.33 -0.52
N MET A 132 0.63 17.36 0.14
CA MET A 132 -0.51 16.61 -0.38
C MET A 132 -1.73 16.85 0.51
N THR A 133 -2.91 17.04 -0.06
CA THR A 133 -4.18 17.04 0.67
C THR A 133 -5.06 15.93 0.13
N LEU A 134 -5.44 15.03 1.02
CA LEU A 134 -6.42 13.99 0.79
C LEU A 134 -7.77 14.47 1.34
N LEU A 135 -8.82 14.47 0.52
CA LEU A 135 -10.21 14.63 0.96
C LEU A 135 -10.90 13.27 0.88
N VAL A 136 -11.67 12.92 1.90
CA VAL A 136 -12.53 11.73 1.92
C VAL A 136 -13.95 12.17 2.24
N ALA A 137 -14.91 11.63 1.50
CA ALA A 137 -16.34 11.91 1.65
C ALA A 137 -17.14 10.61 1.46
N ASP A 138 -17.90 10.22 2.47
CA ASP A 138 -18.70 8.99 2.47
C ASP A 138 -20.08 9.27 3.06
N ALA A 139 -20.95 9.90 2.26
CA ALA A 139 -22.27 10.36 2.71
C ALA A 139 -23.18 9.22 3.19
N ALA A 140 -22.99 8.00 2.67
CA ALA A 140 -23.77 6.82 3.01
C ALA A 140 -23.18 6.01 4.19
N ASN A 141 -22.13 6.51 4.85
CA ASN A 141 -21.51 5.81 5.96
C ASN A 141 -22.52 5.59 7.11
N PRO A 142 -22.87 4.33 7.45
CA PRO A 142 -23.87 4.03 8.47
C PRO A 142 -23.40 4.43 9.87
N ASP A 143 -22.09 4.41 10.13
CA ASP A 143 -21.51 4.74 11.43
C ASP A 143 -21.59 6.25 11.74
N GLY A 144 -21.75 7.08 10.70
CA GLY A 144 -21.82 8.54 10.82
C GLY A 144 -20.48 9.26 11.01
N PHE A 145 -19.38 8.51 11.10
CA PHE A 145 -18.01 9.02 11.21
C PHE A 145 -17.07 8.33 10.21
N LEU A 146 -15.94 8.96 9.90
CA LEU A 146 -14.85 8.32 9.15
C LEU A 146 -13.80 7.78 10.13
N SER A 147 -13.35 6.54 9.93
CA SER A 147 -12.32 5.88 10.73
C SER A 147 -11.28 5.26 9.81
N LEU A 148 -10.03 5.74 9.92
CA LEU A 148 -8.91 5.37 9.07
C LEU A 148 -7.73 4.94 9.97
N PRO A 149 -7.51 3.63 10.16
CA PRO A 149 -6.39 3.14 10.95
C PRO A 149 -5.03 3.30 10.27
N LEU A 150 -4.96 2.93 8.99
CA LEU A 150 -3.72 2.87 8.24
C LEU A 150 -3.84 3.64 6.93
N ALA A 151 -2.79 4.38 6.60
CA ALA A 151 -2.69 5.08 5.34
C ALA A 151 -1.25 5.05 4.82
N TYR A 152 -1.12 5.06 3.50
CA TYR A 152 0.13 5.22 2.78
C TYR A 152 0.00 6.37 1.79
N ALA A 153 1.02 7.23 1.72
CA ALA A 153 1.17 8.18 0.64
C ALA A 153 2.65 8.38 0.35
N GLY A 154 3.05 8.26 -0.91
CA GLY A 154 4.46 8.40 -1.28
C GLY A 154 4.79 7.80 -2.64
N PRO A 155 6.09 7.59 -2.91
CA PRO A 155 6.54 7.05 -4.18
C PRO A 155 6.25 5.55 -4.30
N LEU A 156 6.22 5.04 -5.52
CA LEU A 156 6.14 3.61 -5.81
C LEU A 156 7.37 3.18 -6.59
N TRP A 157 8.03 2.12 -6.11
CA TRP A 157 9.05 1.43 -6.87
C TRP A 157 8.45 0.26 -7.62
N ARG A 158 8.79 0.16 -8.90
CA ARG A 158 8.45 -0.97 -9.76
C ARG A 158 9.76 -1.64 -10.21
N PRO A 159 9.91 -2.96 -10.01
CA PRO A 159 11.04 -3.68 -10.59
C PRO A 159 11.12 -3.49 -12.10
N GLN A 160 12.32 -3.31 -12.63
CA GLN A 160 12.54 -3.14 -14.07
C GLN A 160 12.25 -4.43 -14.84
N ARG A 161 12.57 -5.58 -14.23
CA ARG A 161 12.35 -6.92 -14.80
C ARG A 161 11.21 -7.61 -14.06
N ASN A 162 10.04 -6.99 -14.12
CA ASN A 162 8.87 -7.39 -13.34
C ASN A 162 8.08 -8.58 -13.93
N MET A 163 8.31 -8.98 -15.18
CA MET A 163 7.48 -10.01 -15.85
C MET A 163 7.64 -11.44 -15.33
N ALA A 164 8.53 -11.67 -14.36
CA ALA A 164 8.86 -13.00 -13.83
C ALA A 164 8.65 -13.07 -12.32
N TRP A 165 7.55 -12.50 -11.83
CA TRP A 165 7.09 -12.77 -10.47
C TRP A 165 5.99 -13.83 -10.46
N THR A 166 6.05 -14.72 -9.47
CA THR A 166 4.96 -15.62 -9.14
C THR A 166 4.53 -15.32 -7.72
N GLY A 167 3.22 -15.34 -7.46
CA GLY A 167 2.73 -15.19 -6.10
C GLY A 167 1.63 -16.15 -5.74
N GLY A 168 1.48 -16.35 -4.44
CA GLY A 168 0.41 -17.13 -3.85
C GLY A 168 -0.27 -16.30 -2.78
N GLU A 169 -1.58 -16.16 -2.90
CA GLU A 169 -2.42 -15.56 -1.86
C GLU A 169 -2.88 -16.64 -0.89
N SER A 170 -2.87 -16.31 0.39
CA SER A 170 -3.31 -17.17 1.48
C SER A 170 -3.89 -16.30 2.59
N ALA A 171 -4.64 -16.91 3.49
CA ALA A 171 -5.13 -16.26 4.71
C ALA A 171 -4.57 -17.02 5.92
N GLU A 172 -4.00 -16.27 6.86
CA GLU A 172 -3.65 -16.79 8.18
C GLU A 172 -4.77 -16.40 9.14
N SER A 173 -5.27 -17.34 9.93
CA SER A 173 -6.32 -17.10 10.92
C SER A 173 -6.02 -17.86 12.21
N ASP A 174 -6.54 -17.32 13.32
CA ASP A 174 -6.55 -17.96 14.62
C ASP A 174 -8.00 -17.98 15.13
N ALA A 175 -8.41 -19.11 15.69
CA ALA A 175 -9.78 -19.32 16.15
C ALA A 175 -9.82 -20.21 17.38
N ASP A 176 -10.64 -19.84 18.36
CA ASP A 176 -10.97 -20.70 19.48
C ASP A 176 -12.05 -21.68 19.06
N THR A 177 -11.81 -22.97 19.28
CA THR A 177 -12.78 -24.02 18.98
C THR A 177 -13.20 -24.67 20.29
N VAL A 178 -14.49 -24.59 20.62
CA VAL A 178 -15.07 -25.24 21.81
C VAL A 178 -16.04 -26.33 21.33
N THR A 179 -15.75 -27.58 21.71
CA THR A 179 -16.63 -28.72 21.40
C THR A 179 -17.58 -28.96 22.56
N SER A 180 -18.88 -29.02 22.26
CA SER A 180 -19.93 -29.35 23.24
C SER A 180 -19.98 -30.85 23.53
N LEU A 181 -20.65 -31.22 24.62
CA LEU A 181 -20.91 -32.62 24.99
C LEU A 181 -21.70 -33.42 23.95
N SER A 182 -22.48 -32.76 23.09
CA SER A 182 -23.19 -33.40 21.97
C SER A 182 -22.33 -33.55 20.71
N GLY A 183 -21.06 -33.12 20.74
CA GLY A 183 -20.14 -33.14 19.62
C GLY A 183 -20.27 -31.95 18.67
N ALA A 184 -21.14 -30.97 18.95
CA ALA A 184 -21.21 -29.75 18.15
C ALA A 184 -20.01 -28.84 18.45
N GLU A 185 -19.31 -28.38 17.41
CA GLU A 185 -18.18 -27.47 17.48
C GLU A 185 -18.62 -26.02 17.32
N TYR A 186 -18.15 -25.16 18.21
CA TYR A 186 -18.36 -23.71 18.17
C TYR A 186 -17.03 -23.04 17.93
N VAL A 187 -16.85 -22.49 16.74
CA VAL A 187 -15.62 -21.79 16.32
C VAL A 187 -15.82 -20.29 16.48
N THR A 188 -14.97 -19.66 17.29
CA THR A 188 -14.90 -18.21 17.45
C THR A 188 -13.61 -17.70 16.81
N LEU A 189 -13.72 -17.05 15.66
CA LEU A 189 -12.59 -16.44 14.97
C LEU A 189 -12.01 -15.31 15.82
N ARG A 190 -10.72 -15.36 16.14
CA ARG A 190 -10.01 -14.29 16.86
C ARG A 190 -9.54 -13.22 15.89
N TRP A 191 -8.80 -13.63 14.88
CA TRP A 191 -8.31 -12.75 13.83
C TRP A 191 -8.05 -13.53 12.55
N GLN A 192 -8.09 -12.81 11.44
CA GLN A 192 -7.69 -13.29 10.12
C GLN A 192 -6.90 -12.17 9.44
N ARG A 193 -5.83 -12.52 8.73
CA ARG A 193 -5.02 -11.58 7.94
C ARG A 193 -4.66 -12.18 6.59
N ARG A 194 -4.53 -11.33 5.58
CA ARG A 194 -4.08 -11.74 4.25
C ARG A 194 -2.57 -11.90 4.20
N VAL A 195 -2.12 -12.90 3.44
CA VAL A 195 -0.71 -13.21 3.22
C VAL A 195 -0.46 -13.40 1.74
N ILE A 196 0.48 -12.65 1.20
CA ILE A 196 0.92 -12.81 -0.19
C ILE A 196 2.39 -13.20 -0.19
N ARG A 197 2.69 -14.34 -0.80
CA ARG A 197 4.07 -14.73 -1.13
C ARG A 197 4.38 -14.24 -2.53
N ILE A 198 5.56 -13.66 -2.71
CA ILE A 198 6.03 -13.07 -3.96
C ILE A 198 7.40 -13.66 -4.23
N GLU A 199 7.62 -14.23 -5.41
CA GLU A 199 8.93 -14.70 -5.84
C GLU A 199 9.36 -13.90 -7.05
N HIS A 200 10.40 -13.09 -6.94
CA HIS A 200 11.06 -12.50 -8.10
C HIS A 200 12.25 -13.36 -8.50
N ARG A 201 12.35 -13.74 -9.78
CA ARG A 201 13.44 -14.63 -10.27
C ARG A 201 14.47 -13.95 -11.18
N SER A 202 14.27 -12.67 -11.51
CA SER A 202 15.09 -11.99 -12.54
C SER A 202 15.42 -10.54 -12.19
N LEU A 203 15.72 -10.24 -10.92
CA LEU A 203 16.13 -8.89 -10.51
C LEU A 203 17.54 -8.56 -10.99
N GLY A 204 17.75 -7.32 -11.43
CA GLY A 204 19.06 -6.78 -11.79
C GLY A 204 19.86 -6.31 -10.57
N ILE A 205 21.19 -6.25 -10.70
CA ILE A 205 22.10 -5.74 -9.67
C ILE A 205 21.77 -4.31 -9.23
N GLU A 206 21.33 -3.47 -10.16
CA GLU A 206 20.96 -2.07 -9.94
C GLU A 206 19.74 -1.90 -9.03
N GLU A 207 18.93 -2.97 -8.87
CA GLU A 207 17.73 -2.96 -8.04
C GLU A 207 18.04 -3.32 -6.58
N LEU A 208 19.20 -3.94 -6.32
CA LEU A 208 19.60 -4.40 -4.98
C LEU A 208 19.66 -3.28 -3.94
N PRO A 209 20.17 -2.06 -4.23
CA PRO A 209 20.14 -0.98 -3.25
C PRO A 209 18.72 -0.62 -2.80
N ARG A 210 17.75 -0.59 -3.73
CA ARG A 210 16.34 -0.28 -3.41
C ARG A 210 15.68 -1.38 -2.60
N ILE A 211 15.91 -2.64 -2.98
CA ILE A 211 15.41 -3.80 -2.22
C ILE A 211 15.99 -3.81 -0.81
N ARG A 212 17.31 -3.62 -0.67
CA ARG A 212 17.95 -3.58 0.65
C ARG A 212 17.42 -2.45 1.52
N HIS A 213 17.13 -1.29 0.93
CA HIS A 213 16.49 -0.17 1.64
C HIS A 213 15.07 -0.54 2.10
N MET A 214 14.23 -1.06 1.21
CA MET A 214 12.89 -1.55 1.55
C MET A 214 12.93 -2.59 2.68
N LEU A 215 13.84 -3.57 2.61
CA LEU A 215 13.99 -4.60 3.64
C LEU A 215 14.53 -4.06 4.96
N ALA A 216 15.35 -3.00 4.93
CA ALA A 216 15.78 -2.31 6.14
C ALA A 216 14.59 -1.64 6.84
N GLN A 217 13.70 -0.99 6.08
CA GLN A 217 12.45 -0.43 6.63
C GLN A 217 11.53 -1.53 7.16
N ALA A 218 11.38 -2.64 6.45
CA ALA A 218 10.56 -3.75 6.93
C ALA A 218 11.08 -4.32 8.26
N ARG A 219 12.41 -4.42 8.44
CA ARG A 219 13.04 -4.86 9.69
C ARG A 219 12.84 -3.91 10.86
N SER A 220 12.64 -2.61 10.64
CA SER A 220 12.28 -1.67 11.71
C SER A 220 10.82 -1.82 12.17
N GLY A 221 10.05 -2.69 11.51
CA GLY A 221 8.64 -2.93 11.79
C GLY A 221 7.70 -2.00 11.00
N ALA A 222 8.23 -1.21 10.06
CA ALA A 222 7.44 -0.38 9.17
C ALA A 222 6.58 -1.22 8.21
N ASN A 223 5.44 -0.67 7.81
CA ASN A 223 4.56 -1.30 6.84
C ASN A 223 5.05 -1.01 5.42
N ILE A 224 5.01 -2.02 4.57
CA ILE A 224 5.31 -1.96 3.14
C ILE A 224 3.99 -2.15 2.39
N LEU A 225 3.72 -1.28 1.43
CA LEU A 225 2.63 -1.42 0.48
C LEU A 225 3.10 -2.30 -0.67
N PHE A 226 2.36 -3.36 -0.95
CA PHE A 226 2.52 -4.17 -2.15
C PHE A 226 1.25 -4.08 -2.99
N ILE A 227 1.41 -3.81 -4.28
CA ILE A 227 0.32 -3.77 -5.25
C ILE A 227 0.69 -4.77 -6.37
N PRO A 228 -0.02 -5.91 -6.48
CA PRO A 228 0.27 -6.93 -7.50
C PRO A 228 0.19 -6.40 -8.94
N ASP A 229 -0.87 -5.64 -9.24
CA ASP A 229 -1.03 -4.91 -10.49
C ASP A 229 -1.66 -3.53 -10.23
N PRO A 230 -0.88 -2.44 -10.31
CA PRO A 230 -1.37 -1.07 -10.19
C PRO A 230 -2.41 -0.69 -11.26
N GLY A 231 -2.38 -1.35 -12.42
CA GLY A 231 -3.32 -1.10 -13.52
C GLY A 231 -4.66 -1.79 -13.36
N ALA A 232 -4.76 -2.80 -12.49
CA ALA A 232 -5.97 -3.60 -12.32
C ALA A 232 -7.12 -2.76 -11.72
N ALA A 233 -8.34 -3.01 -12.21
CA ALA A 233 -9.57 -2.49 -11.61
C ALA A 233 -9.87 -3.12 -10.24
N THR A 234 -9.19 -4.22 -9.88
CA THR A 234 -9.31 -4.93 -8.60
C THR A 234 -8.22 -4.51 -7.60
N ARG A 235 -7.31 -3.60 -7.96
CA ARG A 235 -6.12 -3.26 -7.16
C ARG A 235 -6.39 -2.92 -5.70
N SER A 236 -7.52 -2.29 -5.38
CA SER A 236 -7.88 -1.96 -3.99
C SER A 236 -8.11 -3.21 -3.14
N GLY A 237 -8.65 -4.27 -3.75
CA GLY A 237 -8.78 -5.58 -3.12
C GLY A 237 -7.50 -6.41 -3.19
N ASP A 238 -6.66 -6.23 -4.20
CA ASP A 238 -5.45 -7.06 -4.36
C ASP A 238 -4.23 -6.53 -3.58
N ALA A 239 -4.24 -5.25 -3.21
CA ALA A 239 -3.16 -4.63 -2.46
C ALA A 239 -3.05 -5.20 -1.04
N VAL A 240 -1.81 -5.20 -0.52
CA VAL A 240 -1.54 -5.57 0.87
C VAL A 240 -0.62 -4.52 1.48
N PHE A 241 -1.04 -4.00 2.63
CA PHE A 241 -0.24 -3.10 3.44
C PHE A 241 0.08 -3.73 4.79
N GLY A 242 1.36 -3.99 5.04
CA GLY A 242 1.77 -4.61 6.28
C GLY A 242 3.23 -5.03 6.31
N ARG A 243 3.55 -6.08 7.06
CA ARG A 243 4.94 -6.51 7.26
C ARG A 243 5.45 -7.29 6.05
N CYS A 244 6.67 -6.95 5.64
CA CYS A 244 7.41 -7.67 4.63
C CYS A 244 8.53 -8.47 5.28
N GLU A 245 8.59 -9.76 4.99
CA GLU A 245 9.73 -10.62 5.31
C GLU A 245 10.37 -11.10 4.03
N ALA A 246 11.70 -11.12 3.97
CA ALA A 246 12.43 -11.62 2.83
C ALA A 246 13.18 -12.90 3.16
N GLY A 247 13.19 -13.80 2.18
CA GLY A 247 14.16 -14.88 2.10
C GLY A 247 15.53 -14.37 1.64
N GLU A 248 16.42 -15.32 1.34
CA GLU A 248 17.76 -15.01 0.85
C GLU A 248 17.72 -14.44 -0.58
N ILE A 249 18.60 -13.47 -0.84
CA ILE A 249 18.86 -12.99 -2.21
C ILE A 249 19.87 -13.95 -2.83
N THR A 250 19.41 -14.77 -3.77
CA THR A 250 20.25 -15.72 -4.48
C THR A 250 20.66 -15.17 -5.85
N ALA A 251 21.83 -15.59 -6.34
CA ALA A 251 22.29 -15.30 -7.69
C ALA A 251 22.59 -16.63 -8.40
N SER A 252 22.22 -16.74 -9.67
CA SER A 252 22.63 -17.89 -10.48
C SER A 252 24.15 -17.89 -10.66
N ALA A 253 24.81 -19.03 -10.50
CA ALA A 253 26.22 -19.17 -10.81
C ALA A 253 26.48 -18.82 -12.30
N GLY A 254 27.18 -17.71 -12.56
CA GLY A 254 27.50 -17.24 -13.91
C GLY A 254 27.50 -15.71 -14.06
N ALA A 255 27.85 -15.20 -15.25
CA ALA A 255 27.89 -13.77 -15.55
C ALA A 255 26.50 -13.11 -15.73
N ALA A 256 25.41 -13.88 -15.59
CA ALA A 256 24.07 -13.38 -15.79
C ALA A 256 23.68 -12.38 -14.67
N ASN A 257 23.23 -11.19 -15.08
CA ASN A 257 22.69 -10.19 -14.15
C ASN A 257 21.26 -10.55 -13.72
N ARG A 258 21.11 -11.68 -13.02
CA ARG A 258 19.84 -12.18 -12.49
C ARG A 258 20.01 -12.54 -11.01
N ARG A 259 19.08 -12.07 -10.18
CA ARG A 259 18.97 -12.41 -8.77
C ARG A 259 17.54 -12.82 -8.48
N ALA A 260 17.39 -13.78 -7.57
CA ALA A 260 16.10 -14.21 -7.09
C ALA A 260 15.92 -13.85 -5.62
N ILE A 261 14.70 -13.50 -5.25
CA ILE A 261 14.31 -13.24 -3.87
C ILE A 261 12.85 -13.68 -3.68
N THR A 262 12.56 -14.24 -2.52
CA THR A 262 11.19 -14.49 -2.06
C THR A 262 10.84 -13.47 -1.01
N LEU A 263 9.67 -12.85 -1.13
CA LEU A 263 9.08 -11.94 -0.15
C LEU A 263 7.78 -12.54 0.36
N THR A 264 7.49 -12.37 1.64
CA THR A 264 6.21 -12.69 2.24
C THR A 264 5.63 -11.42 2.85
N MET A 265 4.53 -10.95 2.28
CA MET A 265 3.75 -9.83 2.78
C MET A 265 2.65 -10.36 3.69
N ARG A 266 2.55 -9.82 4.90
CA ARG A 266 1.45 -10.11 5.83
C ARG A 266 0.74 -8.81 6.17
N GLU A 267 -0.57 -8.78 5.93
CA GLU A 267 -1.41 -7.63 6.25
C GLU A 267 -1.32 -7.29 7.74
N ARG A 268 -1.30 -5.99 8.04
CA ARG A 268 -1.19 -5.51 9.42
C ARG A 268 -2.54 -5.51 10.12
N LEU A 269 -2.54 -6.09 11.33
CA LEU A 269 -3.69 -6.04 12.23
C LEU A 269 -3.71 -4.80 13.13
#